data_AF-A0A1G8UI07-F1
#
_entry.id   AF-A0A1G8UI07-F1
#
_cell.length_a   1.000
_cell.length_b   1.000
_cell.length_c   1.000
_cell.angle_alpha   90.00
_cell.angle_beta   90.00
_cell.angle_gamma   90.00
#
_symmetry.space_group_name_H-M   'P 1'
#
loop_
_entity.id
_entity.type
_entity.pdbx_description
1 polymer ?
#
loop_
_entity_poly.entity_id
_entity_poly.type
_entity_poly.pdbx_seq_one_letter_code
_entity_poly.pdbx_strand_id
1 'polypeptide(L)'
;MAFDGFCIQRITNEYSDLFSDGRISKIIQPNAFDIILVIKKEKDTYNLFVSANPSMSYTYLVKDKGEAPQNALNFCMVLRKYVANGKILSVKQKGNERIITFEIEHLDEMGDRSVKKLIFELMGKHSNIILTDDQDIIIDSIKRISALTSSVREVLPKKEYFFPSDLCKINPYECDIKTEINRLIQIIKEENEDLKSSSLLFSNFEGVSKAFAKEVIKRAGFDNDYPVKDFDNNKINLLCEAFEKTTEEAKDNTSFYSYSKKGSLYDYTTFFYDSFMSEGIEAKEHKDSYLCEFLNEFYSAKHDEGVILQKSNDIINVLNSHIQKNKNKMGEWEKELSECENKDTLKKYGELLKAYCHNLSQGSEATVLDYYTNEEITIPLDENKSIIANSNKYFNDYSKAKRREEKLNELLLETQEETKYLEEMLLYISISENSSDLNQIRSELFDKGYIRKNVNPKDKKKKSVIKHYIYDNNYHIYVGKNNIQNEEVTFKIATGNDWWFHAKGIAGSHVIVKSDKDNDATEWEMPDEVFELCAGLAALNSSHNGLSKVEVDYTRKKHIKKPAEGDKGKVIYHKYYSMVVTPDISMYELTSVNS
;
A
#
# COMPACT_ATOMS: atom_id res chain seq x y z
N MET A 1 -12.61 8.71 -7.43
CA MET A 1 -12.90 7.62 -8.37
C MET A 1 -14.36 7.68 -8.77
N ALA A 2 -14.61 8.24 -9.95
CA ALA A 2 -15.94 8.39 -10.54
C ALA A 2 -16.32 7.19 -11.43
N PHE A 3 -16.17 5.95 -10.95
CA PHE A 3 -16.72 4.78 -11.65
C PHE A 3 -18.23 4.67 -11.37
N ASP A 4 -18.95 5.68 -11.85
CA ASP A 4 -20.33 5.99 -11.57
C ASP A 4 -21.23 5.76 -12.79
N GLY A 5 -22.52 6.07 -12.70
CA GLY A 5 -23.48 5.74 -13.77
C GLY A 5 -23.16 6.44 -15.09
N PHE A 6 -22.67 7.68 -15.02
CA PHE A 6 -22.25 8.45 -16.19
C PHE A 6 -21.00 7.87 -16.85
N CYS A 7 -20.03 7.43 -16.03
CA CYS A 7 -18.88 6.68 -16.52
C CYS A 7 -19.30 5.36 -17.21
N ILE A 8 -20.24 4.63 -16.60
CA ILE A 8 -20.78 3.39 -17.16
C ILE A 8 -21.54 3.64 -18.46
N GLN A 9 -22.28 4.75 -18.56
CA GLN A 9 -22.97 5.14 -19.79
C GLN A 9 -21.99 5.32 -20.93
N ARG A 10 -20.92 6.10 -20.72
CA ARG A 10 -19.85 6.27 -21.71
C ARG A 10 -19.23 4.93 -22.10
N ILE A 11 -18.79 4.14 -21.13
CA ILE A 11 -18.17 2.82 -21.38
C ILE A 11 -19.12 1.90 -22.15
N THR A 12 -20.41 1.92 -21.83
CA THR A 12 -21.43 1.11 -22.52
C THR A 12 -21.57 1.53 -23.97
N ASN A 13 -21.55 2.84 -24.26
CA ASN A 13 -21.56 3.35 -25.64
C ASN A 13 -20.31 2.91 -26.40
N GLU A 14 -19.13 3.06 -25.80
CA GLU A 14 -17.86 2.59 -26.38
C GLU A 14 -17.90 1.07 -26.64
N TYR A 15 -18.43 0.28 -25.71
CA TYR A 15 -18.59 -1.17 -25.87
C TYR A 15 -19.62 -1.55 -26.92
N SER A 16 -20.71 -0.80 -27.03
CA SER A 16 -21.70 -1.00 -28.09
C SER A 16 -21.05 -0.82 -29.46
N ASP A 17 -20.25 0.23 -29.64
CA ASP A 17 -19.55 0.50 -30.90
C ASP A 17 -18.49 -0.58 -31.21
N LEU A 18 -17.67 -0.93 -30.22
CA LEU A 18 -16.55 -1.86 -30.37
C LEU A 18 -16.99 -3.32 -30.47
N PHE A 19 -18.05 -3.75 -29.78
CA PHE A 19 -18.36 -5.16 -29.59
C PHE A 19 -19.64 -5.64 -30.26
N SER A 20 -20.58 -4.76 -30.63
CA SER A 20 -21.80 -5.19 -31.34
C SER A 20 -21.43 -5.92 -32.63
N ASP A 21 -22.14 -7.02 -32.89
CA ASP A 21 -21.86 -8.02 -33.93
C ASP A 21 -20.54 -8.81 -33.79
N GLY A 22 -19.73 -8.52 -32.78
CA GLY A 22 -18.53 -9.27 -32.44
C GLY A 22 -18.84 -10.64 -31.84
N ARG A 23 -17.84 -11.54 -31.84
CA ARG A 23 -17.94 -12.89 -31.27
C ARG A 23 -17.01 -13.09 -30.09
N ILE A 24 -17.50 -13.71 -29.02
CA ILE A 24 -16.71 -14.04 -27.83
C ILE A 24 -15.86 -15.29 -28.13
N SER A 25 -14.67 -15.10 -28.67
CA SER A 25 -13.80 -16.20 -29.11
C SER A 25 -13.16 -17.00 -27.98
N LYS A 26 -12.90 -16.37 -26.83
CA LYS A 26 -12.26 -17.02 -25.69
C LYS A 26 -12.69 -16.35 -24.38
N ILE A 27 -12.79 -17.16 -23.33
CA ILE A 27 -13.15 -16.71 -21.98
C ILE A 27 -12.09 -17.23 -21.00
N ILE A 28 -11.50 -16.30 -20.24
CA ILE A 28 -10.46 -16.56 -19.25
C ILE A 28 -10.93 -15.99 -17.91
N GLN A 29 -10.73 -16.72 -16.83
CA GLN A 29 -10.98 -16.22 -15.47
C GLN A 29 -9.65 -16.26 -14.72
N PRO A 30 -8.86 -15.16 -14.70
CA PRO A 30 -7.53 -15.16 -14.10
C PRO A 30 -7.56 -15.34 -12.58
N ASN A 31 -8.55 -14.73 -11.91
CA ASN A 31 -8.75 -14.78 -10.46
C ASN A 31 -10.21 -15.09 -10.11
N ALA A 32 -10.49 -15.26 -8.81
CA ALA A 32 -11.83 -15.63 -8.33
C ALA A 32 -12.95 -14.64 -8.74
N PHE A 33 -12.64 -13.35 -8.90
CA PHE A 33 -13.63 -12.29 -9.17
C PHE A 33 -13.45 -11.58 -10.51
N ASP A 34 -12.52 -12.04 -11.35
CA ASP A 34 -12.12 -11.33 -12.57
C ASP A 34 -12.34 -12.24 -13.78
N ILE A 35 -12.89 -11.70 -14.87
CA ILE A 35 -12.98 -12.40 -16.16
C ILE A 35 -12.37 -11.55 -17.28
N ILE A 36 -11.90 -12.24 -18.31
CA ILE A 36 -11.47 -11.64 -19.57
C ILE A 36 -12.28 -12.29 -20.70
N LEU A 37 -13.02 -11.46 -21.43
CA LEU A 37 -13.69 -11.84 -22.66
C LEU A 37 -12.84 -11.41 -23.85
N VAL A 38 -12.42 -12.38 -24.67
CA VAL A 38 -11.69 -12.10 -25.91
C VAL A 38 -12.70 -12.00 -27.05
N ILE A 39 -13.01 -10.78 -27.44
CA ILE A 39 -14.03 -10.45 -28.44
C ILE A 39 -13.33 -10.21 -29.77
N LYS A 40 -13.78 -10.91 -30.81
CA LYS A 40 -13.32 -10.71 -32.19
C LYS A 40 -14.40 -10.02 -32.99
N LYS A 41 -14.07 -8.90 -33.61
CA LYS A 41 -14.94 -8.19 -34.55
C LYS A 41 -14.09 -7.84 -35.76
N GLU A 42 -14.52 -8.31 -36.93
CA GLU A 42 -13.77 -8.15 -38.18
C GLU A 42 -12.30 -8.60 -38.08
N LYS A 43 -11.35 -7.66 -38.14
CA LYS A 43 -9.90 -7.91 -38.04
C LYS A 43 -9.35 -7.69 -36.63
N ASP A 44 -10.13 -7.07 -35.74
CA ASP A 44 -9.68 -6.64 -34.44
C ASP A 44 -10.01 -7.68 -33.36
N THR A 45 -9.15 -7.72 -32.35
CA THR A 45 -9.33 -8.56 -31.17
C THR A 45 -9.23 -7.69 -29.93
N TYR A 46 -10.32 -7.63 -29.18
CA TYR A 46 -10.43 -6.87 -27.95
C TYR A 46 -10.41 -7.82 -26.76
N ASN A 47 -9.62 -7.51 -25.73
CA ASN A 47 -9.64 -8.26 -24.48
C ASN A 47 -10.34 -7.40 -23.42
N LEU A 48 -11.62 -7.67 -23.20
CA LEU A 48 -12.42 -6.99 -22.19
C LEU A 48 -12.17 -7.62 -20.83
N PHE A 49 -11.53 -6.88 -19.93
CA PHE A 49 -11.34 -7.26 -18.53
C PHE A 49 -12.49 -6.72 -17.69
N VAL A 50 -13.09 -7.58 -16.85
CA VAL A 50 -14.17 -7.21 -15.93
C VAL A 50 -13.83 -7.75 -14.55
N SER A 51 -13.80 -6.87 -13.54
CA SER A 51 -13.63 -7.26 -12.14
C SER A 51 -14.88 -6.97 -11.32
N ALA A 52 -15.34 -8.00 -10.62
CA ALA A 52 -16.30 -7.91 -9.54
C ALA A 52 -15.62 -7.92 -8.16
N ASN A 53 -14.35 -7.52 -8.04
CA ASN A 53 -13.66 -7.48 -6.76
C ASN A 53 -14.35 -6.49 -5.78
N PRO A 54 -14.63 -6.89 -4.52
CA PRO A 54 -15.29 -6.01 -3.54
C PRO A 54 -14.62 -4.64 -3.32
N SER A 55 -13.29 -4.58 -3.41
CA SER A 55 -12.53 -3.36 -3.17
C SER A 55 -12.46 -2.46 -4.40
N MET A 56 -12.39 -3.06 -5.60
CA MET A 56 -12.36 -2.32 -6.86
C MET A 56 -13.12 -3.09 -7.93
N SER A 57 -14.29 -2.58 -8.31
CA SER A 57 -15.10 -3.12 -9.39
C SER A 57 -15.03 -2.21 -10.60
N TYR A 58 -14.53 -2.71 -11.71
CA TYR A 58 -14.31 -1.94 -12.94
C TYR A 58 -14.28 -2.84 -14.16
N THR A 59 -14.36 -2.21 -15.33
CA THR A 59 -14.21 -2.88 -16.63
C THR A 59 -13.43 -1.98 -17.58
N TYR A 60 -12.53 -2.57 -18.38
CA TYR A 60 -11.70 -1.87 -19.36
C TYR A 60 -11.04 -2.84 -20.35
N LEU A 61 -10.38 -2.31 -21.38
CA LEU A 61 -9.66 -3.10 -22.39
C LEU A 61 -8.21 -3.34 -22.00
N VAL A 62 -7.78 -4.59 -21.97
CA VAL A 62 -6.37 -4.96 -21.71
C VAL A 62 -5.61 -5.30 -22.99
N LYS A 63 -4.36 -4.86 -23.07
CA LYS A 63 -3.45 -5.24 -24.17
C LYS A 63 -2.97 -6.69 -24.05
N ASP A 64 -2.61 -7.10 -22.83
CA ASP A 64 -2.21 -8.47 -22.52
C ASP A 64 -3.30 -9.16 -21.67
N LYS A 65 -3.71 -10.35 -22.11
CA LYS A 65 -4.70 -11.19 -21.42
C LYS A 65 -4.08 -12.07 -20.33
N GLY A 66 -2.74 -12.07 -20.22
CA GLY A 66 -1.99 -12.94 -19.32
C GLY A 66 -2.09 -14.42 -19.66
N GLU A 67 -1.44 -15.27 -18.85
CA GLU A 67 -1.56 -16.72 -18.97
C GLU A 67 -2.85 -17.22 -18.30
N ALA A 68 -3.65 -17.99 -19.03
CA ALA A 68 -4.82 -18.65 -18.47
C ALA A 68 -4.39 -19.63 -17.36
N PRO A 69 -5.11 -19.69 -16.23
CA PRO A 69 -4.80 -20.65 -15.16
C PRO A 69 -4.90 -22.08 -15.69
N GLN A 70 -4.05 -22.98 -15.16
CA GLN A 70 -4.01 -24.39 -15.57
C GLN A 70 -5.37 -25.08 -15.36
N ASN A 71 -6.07 -24.73 -14.28
CA ASN A 71 -7.43 -25.19 -14.00
C ASN A 71 -8.40 -24.02 -14.12
N ALA A 72 -9.39 -24.15 -15.01
CA ALA A 72 -10.46 -23.17 -15.13
C ALA A 72 -11.43 -23.29 -13.95
N LEU A 73 -11.85 -22.17 -13.37
CA LEU A 73 -12.87 -22.13 -12.34
C LEU A 73 -14.25 -22.49 -12.92
N ASN A 74 -15.15 -22.99 -12.07
CA ASN A 74 -16.47 -23.50 -12.49
C ASN A 74 -17.27 -22.47 -13.28
N PHE A 75 -17.30 -21.21 -12.82
CA PHE A 75 -18.04 -20.14 -13.52
C PHE A 75 -17.48 -19.89 -14.93
N CYS A 76 -16.15 -19.90 -15.10
CA CYS A 76 -15.51 -19.84 -16.42
C CYS A 76 -15.96 -20.98 -17.34
N MET A 77 -16.11 -22.20 -16.81
CA MET A 77 -16.61 -23.34 -17.59
C MET A 77 -18.08 -23.16 -17.98
N VAL A 78 -18.91 -22.61 -17.11
CA VAL A 78 -20.31 -22.28 -17.42
C VAL A 78 -20.38 -21.24 -18.54
N LEU A 79 -19.62 -20.13 -18.43
CA LEU A 79 -19.56 -19.14 -19.50
C LEU A 79 -19.11 -19.76 -20.83
N ARG A 80 -18.12 -20.66 -20.81
CA ARG A 80 -17.67 -21.36 -22.02
C ARG A 80 -18.74 -22.25 -22.63
N LYS A 81 -19.61 -22.86 -21.81
CA LYS A 81 -20.71 -23.68 -22.32
C LYS A 81 -21.80 -22.83 -22.99
N TYR A 82 -22.15 -21.68 -22.41
CA TYR A 82 -23.36 -20.95 -22.80
C TYR A 82 -23.13 -19.71 -23.68
N VAL A 83 -21.93 -19.12 -23.66
CA VAL A 83 -21.65 -17.87 -24.39
C VAL A 83 -20.36 -17.86 -25.20
N ALA A 84 -19.51 -18.90 -25.12
CA ALA A 84 -18.34 -18.95 -25.99
C ALA A 84 -18.73 -19.12 -27.46
N ASN A 85 -18.02 -18.43 -28.35
CA ASN A 85 -18.34 -18.26 -29.76
C ASN A 85 -19.70 -17.62 -30.06
N GLY A 86 -20.42 -17.17 -29.02
CA GLY A 86 -21.66 -16.41 -29.16
C GLY A 86 -21.42 -15.04 -29.79
N LYS A 87 -22.43 -14.56 -30.51
CA LYS A 87 -22.46 -13.24 -31.16
C LYS A 87 -23.07 -12.23 -30.19
N ILE A 88 -22.38 -11.13 -29.94
CA ILE A 88 -22.89 -10.02 -29.12
C ILE A 88 -23.92 -9.26 -29.94
N LEU A 89 -25.18 -9.29 -29.51
CA LEU A 89 -26.29 -8.60 -30.16
C LEU A 89 -26.36 -7.15 -29.73
N SER A 90 -26.22 -6.89 -28.44
CA SER A 90 -26.24 -5.53 -27.89
C SER A 90 -25.51 -5.45 -26.55
N VAL A 91 -25.05 -4.24 -26.23
CA VAL A 91 -24.51 -3.88 -24.91
C VAL A 91 -25.32 -2.69 -24.40
N LYS A 92 -25.95 -2.84 -23.24
CA LYS A 92 -26.87 -1.84 -22.68
C LYS A 92 -26.60 -1.59 -21.21
N GLN A 93 -26.82 -0.36 -20.77
CA GLN A 93 -26.87 0.01 -19.37
C GLN A 93 -28.30 -0.16 -18.85
N LYS A 94 -28.47 -0.57 -17.59
CA LYS A 94 -29.78 -0.53 -16.92
C LYS A 94 -29.98 0.84 -16.26
N GLY A 95 -30.93 1.64 -16.75
CA GLY A 95 -31.17 3.00 -16.25
C GLY A 95 -29.89 3.84 -16.31
N ASN A 96 -29.60 4.60 -15.25
CA ASN A 96 -28.29 5.19 -15.00
C ASN A 96 -27.50 4.43 -13.92
N GLU A 97 -27.84 3.16 -13.67
CA GLU A 97 -27.15 2.34 -12.69
C GLU A 97 -25.82 1.81 -13.21
N ARG A 98 -24.97 1.36 -12.29
CA ARG A 98 -23.66 0.77 -12.64
C ARG A 98 -23.79 -0.69 -13.05
N ILE A 99 -24.68 -0.96 -14.00
CA ILE A 99 -25.02 -2.29 -14.49
C ILE A 99 -24.94 -2.30 -16.01
N ILE A 100 -24.06 -3.15 -16.55
CA ILE A 100 -23.89 -3.36 -17.99
C ILE A 100 -24.43 -4.74 -18.35
N THR A 101 -25.28 -4.84 -19.37
CA THR A 101 -25.85 -6.09 -19.86
C THR A 101 -25.42 -6.34 -21.29
N PHE A 102 -24.79 -7.49 -21.52
CA PHE A 102 -24.48 -8.01 -22.83
C PHE A 102 -25.55 -9.02 -23.23
N GLU A 103 -26.26 -8.77 -24.32
CA GLU A 103 -27.14 -9.76 -24.94
C GLU A 103 -26.34 -10.56 -25.96
N ILE A 104 -26.29 -11.89 -25.80
CA ILE A 104 -25.41 -12.77 -26.57
C ILE A 104 -26.26 -13.87 -27.20
N GLU A 105 -26.25 -13.96 -28.53
CA GLU A 105 -26.81 -15.07 -29.29
C GLU A 105 -25.81 -16.22 -29.34
N HIS A 106 -26.24 -17.41 -28.92
CA HIS A 106 -25.45 -18.65 -28.94
C HIS A 106 -26.29 -19.79 -29.53
N LEU A 107 -25.65 -20.74 -30.22
CA LEU A 107 -26.30 -21.94 -30.71
C LEU A 107 -26.21 -23.02 -29.64
N ASP A 108 -27.34 -23.59 -29.22
CA ASP A 108 -27.34 -24.65 -28.23
C ASP A 108 -26.84 -26.00 -28.79
N GLU A 109 -26.86 -27.04 -27.96
CA GLU A 109 -26.39 -28.38 -28.33
C GLU A 109 -27.23 -29.02 -29.47
N MET A 110 -28.44 -28.50 -29.72
CA MET A 110 -29.33 -28.93 -30.80
C MET A 110 -29.19 -28.06 -32.07
N GLY A 111 -28.40 -26.98 -31.99
CA GLY A 111 -28.19 -26.02 -33.07
C GLY A 111 -29.25 -24.91 -33.12
N ASP A 112 -30.14 -24.83 -32.13
CA ASP A 112 -31.15 -23.79 -32.04
C ASP A 112 -30.55 -22.51 -31.47
N ARG A 113 -31.07 -21.37 -31.93
CA ARG A 113 -30.63 -20.06 -31.45
C ARG A 113 -31.21 -19.79 -30.08
N SER A 114 -30.33 -19.48 -29.13
CA SER A 114 -30.70 -19.09 -27.78
C SER A 114 -30.00 -17.78 -27.41
N VAL A 115 -30.74 -16.87 -26.78
CA VAL A 115 -30.17 -15.62 -26.26
C VAL A 115 -29.84 -15.81 -24.78
N LYS A 116 -28.70 -15.26 -24.38
CA LYS A 116 -28.23 -15.21 -22.99
C LYS A 116 -27.90 -13.77 -22.63
N LYS A 117 -28.14 -13.40 -21.37
CA LYS A 117 -27.74 -12.09 -20.86
C LYS A 117 -26.57 -12.28 -19.90
N LEU A 118 -25.47 -11.60 -20.18
CA LEU A 118 -24.32 -11.53 -19.29
C LEU A 118 -24.29 -10.15 -18.64
N ILE A 119 -24.57 -10.11 -17.35
CA ILE A 119 -24.84 -8.90 -16.58
C ILE A 119 -23.68 -8.63 -15.63
N PHE A 120 -23.13 -7.42 -15.72
CA PHE A 120 -22.05 -6.91 -14.87
C PHE A 120 -22.61 -5.87 -13.91
N GLU A 121 -22.70 -6.22 -12.63
CA GLU A 121 -23.07 -5.29 -11.57
C GLU A 121 -21.78 -4.75 -10.93
N LEU A 122 -21.47 -3.46 -11.09
CA LEU A 122 -20.19 -2.84 -10.68
C LEU A 122 -20.41 -1.88 -9.50
N MET A 123 -20.87 -2.44 -8.38
CA MET A 123 -21.34 -1.73 -7.19
C MET A 123 -20.40 -1.87 -5.97
N GLY A 124 -19.08 -1.98 -6.19
CA GLY A 124 -18.09 -2.19 -5.12
C GLY A 124 -18.29 -3.54 -4.41
N LYS A 125 -18.54 -3.54 -3.09
CA LYS A 125 -18.69 -4.75 -2.28
C LYS A 125 -19.77 -5.71 -2.79
N HIS A 126 -20.82 -5.17 -3.42
CA HIS A 126 -21.95 -5.92 -3.96
C HIS A 126 -21.78 -6.32 -5.43
N SER A 127 -20.62 -6.03 -6.04
CA SER A 127 -20.40 -6.32 -7.45
C SER A 127 -20.51 -7.80 -7.77
N ASN A 128 -21.07 -8.11 -8.94
CA ASN A 128 -21.27 -9.47 -9.39
C ASN A 128 -21.22 -9.55 -10.92
N ILE A 129 -21.01 -10.76 -11.42
CA ILE A 129 -21.12 -11.11 -12.83
C ILE A 129 -22.09 -12.27 -12.90
N ILE A 130 -23.21 -12.08 -13.57
CA ILE A 130 -24.36 -12.98 -13.55
C ILE A 130 -24.68 -13.35 -14.99
N LEU A 131 -24.85 -14.64 -15.24
CA LEU A 131 -25.33 -15.15 -16.53
C LEU A 131 -26.78 -15.59 -16.36
N THR A 132 -27.67 -15.11 -17.22
CA THR A 132 -29.08 -15.53 -17.26
C THR A 132 -29.46 -16.05 -18.65
N ASP A 133 -30.59 -16.76 -18.71
CA ASP A 133 -31.31 -16.96 -19.96
C ASP A 133 -32.12 -15.71 -20.37
N ASP A 134 -32.90 -15.85 -21.44
CA ASP A 134 -33.76 -14.82 -22.00
C ASP A 134 -34.98 -14.49 -21.13
N GLN A 135 -35.37 -15.39 -20.22
CA GLN A 135 -36.42 -15.18 -19.21
C GLN A 135 -35.85 -14.68 -17.86
N ASP A 136 -34.61 -14.17 -17.85
CA ASP A 136 -33.93 -13.69 -16.65
C ASP A 136 -33.74 -14.76 -15.56
N ILE A 137 -33.78 -16.06 -15.90
CA ILE A 137 -33.42 -17.11 -14.95
C ILE A 137 -31.90 -17.25 -14.89
N ILE A 138 -31.35 -17.17 -13.67
CA ILE A 138 -29.92 -17.26 -13.41
C ILE A 138 -29.42 -18.66 -13.79
N ILE A 139 -28.47 -18.71 -14.71
CA ILE A 139 -27.73 -19.92 -15.06
C ILE A 139 -26.61 -20.14 -14.03
N ASP A 140 -25.78 -19.11 -13.81
CA ASP A 140 -24.78 -19.08 -12.75
C ASP A 140 -24.27 -17.65 -12.49
N SER A 141 -23.46 -17.47 -11.46
CA SER A 141 -22.82 -16.19 -11.13
C SER A 141 -21.40 -16.39 -10.61
N ILE A 142 -20.55 -15.37 -10.78
CA ILE A 142 -19.18 -15.39 -10.23
C ILE A 142 -19.20 -15.34 -8.70
N LYS A 143 -20.20 -14.68 -8.10
CA LYS A 143 -20.50 -14.73 -6.67
C LYS A 143 -21.90 -15.27 -6.46
N ARG A 144 -21.98 -16.47 -5.88
CA ARG A 144 -23.24 -17.09 -5.45
C ARG A 144 -23.64 -16.53 -4.09
N ILE A 145 -24.81 -15.93 -3.99
CA ILE A 145 -25.32 -15.28 -2.77
C ILE A 145 -26.53 -16.08 -2.30
N SER A 146 -26.41 -16.70 -1.13
CA SER A 146 -27.50 -17.44 -0.48
C SER A 146 -28.33 -16.53 0.44
N ALA A 147 -29.53 -16.99 0.82
CA ALA A 147 -30.36 -16.32 1.83
C ALA A 147 -29.65 -16.13 3.20
N LEU A 148 -28.62 -16.93 3.52
CA LEU A 148 -27.81 -16.74 4.73
C LEU A 148 -26.83 -15.57 4.61
N THR A 149 -26.45 -15.22 3.38
CA THR A 149 -25.46 -14.18 3.08
C THR A 149 -26.11 -12.82 2.84
N SER A 150 -27.30 -12.81 2.25
CA SER A 150 -28.07 -11.59 2.01
C SER A 150 -29.55 -11.84 2.31
N SER A 151 -30.14 -10.94 3.10
CA SER A 151 -31.58 -10.89 3.34
C SER A 151 -32.34 -10.18 2.22
N VAL A 152 -31.63 -9.54 1.26
CA VAL A 152 -32.24 -8.69 0.23
C VAL A 152 -32.55 -9.49 -1.04
N ARG A 153 -31.57 -10.25 -1.54
CA ARG A 153 -31.78 -11.12 -2.71
C ARG A 153 -30.84 -12.32 -2.71
N GLU A 154 -31.32 -13.42 -3.28
CA GLU A 154 -30.51 -14.59 -3.61
C GLU A 154 -29.97 -14.46 -5.03
N VAL A 155 -28.73 -14.86 -5.24
CA VAL A 155 -28.11 -14.98 -6.57
C VAL A 155 -27.59 -16.40 -6.70
N LEU A 156 -28.46 -17.31 -7.12
CA LEU A 156 -28.21 -18.75 -7.24
C LEU A 156 -28.76 -19.29 -8.57
N PRO A 157 -28.17 -20.36 -9.13
CA PRO A 157 -28.71 -21.03 -10.31
C PRO A 157 -30.20 -21.39 -10.15
N LYS A 158 -30.96 -21.26 -11.25
CA LYS A 158 -32.41 -21.51 -11.37
C LYS A 158 -33.31 -20.55 -10.59
N LYS A 159 -32.77 -19.48 -10.01
CA LYS A 159 -33.55 -18.38 -9.45
C LYS A 159 -33.75 -17.29 -10.51
N GLU A 160 -34.84 -16.56 -10.43
CA GLU A 160 -35.06 -15.38 -11.27
C GLU A 160 -34.10 -14.26 -10.85
N TYR A 161 -33.46 -13.63 -11.84
CA TYR A 161 -32.64 -12.45 -11.67
C TYR A 161 -33.54 -11.23 -11.53
N PHE A 162 -33.33 -10.48 -10.46
CA PHE A 162 -33.90 -9.16 -10.32
C PHE A 162 -32.90 -8.21 -9.66
N PHE A 163 -33.10 -6.92 -9.94
CA PHE A 163 -32.45 -5.85 -9.22
C PHE A 163 -33.39 -5.40 -8.10
N PRO A 164 -32.99 -5.41 -6.81
CA PRO A 164 -33.87 -5.09 -5.70
C PRO A 164 -34.51 -3.71 -5.83
N SER A 165 -35.84 -3.63 -5.70
CA SER A 165 -36.60 -2.38 -5.81
C SER A 165 -36.19 -1.35 -4.77
N ASP A 166 -35.77 -1.78 -3.58
CA ASP A 166 -35.34 -0.90 -2.48
C ASP A 166 -34.02 -0.16 -2.79
N LEU A 167 -33.32 -0.59 -3.85
CA LEU A 167 -32.11 0.07 -4.35
C LEU A 167 -32.40 0.97 -5.56
N CYS A 168 -33.63 0.98 -6.09
CA CYS A 168 -34.01 1.82 -7.21
C CYS A 168 -34.06 3.28 -6.78
N LYS A 169 -33.14 4.05 -7.33
CA LYS A 169 -33.10 5.51 -7.20
C LYS A 169 -33.83 6.14 -8.39
N ILE A 170 -33.93 7.46 -8.39
CA ILE A 170 -34.52 8.21 -9.50
C ILE A 170 -33.50 8.29 -10.63
N ASN A 171 -33.86 7.82 -11.82
CA ASN A 171 -33.03 7.97 -13.01
C ASN A 171 -33.05 9.45 -13.45
N PRO A 172 -31.90 10.17 -13.42
CA PRO A 172 -31.86 11.60 -13.76
C PRO A 172 -32.23 11.89 -15.22
N TYR A 173 -32.21 10.90 -16.12
CA TYR A 173 -32.57 11.05 -17.53
C TYR A 173 -34.04 10.79 -17.83
N GLU A 174 -34.79 10.24 -16.87
CA GLU A 174 -36.19 9.81 -17.06
C GLU A 174 -37.16 10.54 -16.11
N CYS A 175 -36.70 11.59 -15.42
CA CYS A 175 -37.49 12.39 -14.50
C CYS A 175 -37.42 13.89 -14.81
N ASP A 176 -38.41 14.65 -14.32
CA ASP A 176 -38.27 16.10 -14.17
C ASP A 176 -37.45 16.40 -12.92
N ILE A 177 -36.17 16.74 -13.10
CA ILE A 177 -35.19 16.94 -12.01
C ILE A 177 -35.71 17.97 -11.00
N LYS A 178 -36.26 19.08 -11.49
CA LYS A 178 -36.80 20.14 -10.65
C LYS A 178 -37.94 19.65 -9.75
N THR A 179 -38.91 18.94 -10.30
CA THR A 179 -40.05 18.41 -9.52
C THR A 179 -39.57 17.43 -8.46
N GLU A 180 -38.69 16.49 -8.82
CA GLU A 180 -38.21 15.48 -7.86
C GLU A 180 -37.34 16.07 -6.76
N ILE A 181 -36.42 17.00 -7.09
CA ILE A 181 -35.64 17.71 -6.06
C ILE A 181 -36.56 18.48 -5.13
N ASN A 182 -37.55 19.22 -5.65
CA ASN A 182 -38.48 19.95 -4.80
C ASN A 182 -39.26 19.01 -3.86
N ARG A 183 -39.73 17.86 -4.36
CA ARG A 183 -40.43 16.84 -3.56
C ARG A 183 -39.54 16.30 -2.44
N LEU A 184 -38.29 15.94 -2.75
CA LEU A 184 -37.35 15.40 -1.76
C LEU A 184 -36.98 16.43 -0.69
N ILE A 185 -36.74 17.69 -1.09
CA ILE A 185 -36.42 18.77 -0.16
C ILE A 185 -37.60 19.06 0.78
N GLN A 186 -38.83 18.99 0.29
CA GLN A 186 -40.03 19.13 1.13
C GLN A 186 -40.10 18.06 2.21
N ILE A 187 -39.90 16.78 1.83
CA ILE A 187 -39.88 15.65 2.78
C ILE A 187 -38.82 15.86 3.87
N ILE A 188 -37.58 16.20 3.47
CA ILE A 188 -36.46 16.42 4.40
C ILE A 188 -36.74 17.58 5.36
N LYS A 189 -37.38 18.66 4.89
CA LYS A 189 -37.79 19.79 5.73
C LYS A 189 -38.86 19.41 6.74
N GLU A 190 -39.82 18.57 6.34
CA GLU A 190 -40.88 18.07 7.22
C GLU A 190 -40.33 17.13 8.31
N GLU A 191 -39.37 16.28 7.95
CA GLU A 191 -38.69 15.35 8.87
C GLU A 191 -37.61 16.03 9.74
N ASN A 192 -37.30 17.30 9.45
CA ASN A 192 -36.27 18.11 10.10
C ASN A 192 -34.89 17.42 10.11
N GLU A 193 -34.56 16.72 9.03
CA GLU A 193 -33.29 16.01 8.88
C GLU A 193 -32.15 16.97 8.47
N ASP A 194 -30.95 16.72 9.01
CA ASP A 194 -29.74 17.48 8.70
C ASP A 194 -28.99 16.93 7.47
N LEU A 195 -29.73 16.60 6.41
CA LEU A 195 -29.15 16.02 5.20
C LEU A 195 -28.44 17.09 4.38
N LYS A 196 -27.18 16.82 3.98
CA LYS A 196 -26.39 17.71 3.13
C LYS A 196 -26.80 17.63 1.66
N SER A 197 -26.63 18.72 0.92
CA SER A 197 -27.02 18.80 -0.49
C SER A 197 -26.28 17.80 -1.39
N SER A 198 -25.00 17.51 -1.15
CA SER A 198 -24.28 16.45 -1.86
C SER A 198 -24.86 15.05 -1.59
N SER A 199 -25.35 14.83 -0.36
CA SER A 199 -25.93 13.55 0.06
C SER A 199 -27.35 13.36 -0.46
N LEU A 200 -28.11 14.45 -0.63
CA LEU A 200 -29.40 14.44 -1.33
C LEU A 200 -29.25 13.86 -2.73
N LEU A 201 -28.31 14.39 -3.53
CA LEU A 201 -28.10 13.92 -4.90
C LEU A 201 -27.58 12.48 -4.93
N PHE A 202 -26.53 12.19 -4.15
CA PHE A 202 -25.89 10.87 -4.11
C PHE A 202 -26.84 9.74 -3.66
N SER A 203 -27.75 10.02 -2.72
CA SER A 203 -28.61 8.99 -2.13
C SER A 203 -29.87 8.72 -2.94
N ASN A 204 -30.36 9.72 -3.69
CA ASN A 204 -31.68 9.65 -4.34
C ASN A 204 -31.63 9.49 -5.86
N PHE A 205 -30.50 9.76 -6.52
CA PHE A 205 -30.38 9.63 -7.98
C PHE A 205 -29.46 8.47 -8.40
N GLU A 206 -29.87 7.74 -9.43
CA GLU A 206 -29.09 6.66 -10.03
C GLU A 206 -27.78 7.19 -10.59
N GLY A 207 -26.71 6.43 -10.39
CA GLY A 207 -25.43 6.74 -11.05
C GLY A 207 -24.68 7.96 -10.53
N VAL A 208 -25.22 8.70 -9.56
CA VAL A 208 -24.55 9.88 -8.98
C VAL A 208 -23.49 9.43 -7.96
N SER A 209 -22.22 9.77 -8.21
CA SER A 209 -21.14 9.61 -7.23
C SER A 209 -21.04 10.80 -6.28
N LYS A 210 -20.33 10.61 -5.15
CA LYS A 210 -19.99 11.73 -4.26
C LYS A 210 -19.15 12.81 -4.96
N ALA A 211 -18.31 12.42 -5.91
CA ALA A 211 -17.51 13.37 -6.69
C ALA A 211 -18.40 14.18 -7.63
N PHE A 212 -19.29 13.51 -8.37
CA PHE A 212 -20.28 14.18 -9.22
C PHE A 212 -21.19 15.12 -8.40
N ALA A 213 -21.70 14.66 -7.25
CA ALA A 213 -22.54 15.50 -6.40
C ALA A 213 -21.80 16.76 -5.93
N LYS A 214 -20.53 16.65 -5.51
CA LYS A 214 -19.71 17.81 -5.15
C LYS A 214 -19.47 18.75 -6.32
N GLU A 215 -19.30 18.22 -7.53
CA GLU A 215 -19.18 19.02 -8.74
C GLU A 215 -20.46 19.85 -8.99
N VAL A 216 -21.63 19.22 -8.89
CA VAL A 216 -22.92 19.92 -8.99
C VAL A 216 -23.04 21.03 -7.95
N ILE A 217 -22.69 20.74 -6.69
CA ILE A 217 -22.70 21.75 -5.61
C ILE A 217 -21.77 22.93 -5.94
N LYS A 218 -20.57 22.64 -6.45
CA LYS A 218 -19.61 23.68 -6.84
C LYS A 218 -20.16 24.55 -7.99
N ARG A 219 -20.75 23.91 -9.01
CA ARG A 219 -21.34 24.59 -10.19
C ARG A 219 -22.60 25.39 -9.85
N ALA A 220 -23.36 24.98 -8.84
CA ALA A 220 -24.47 25.75 -8.28
C ALA A 220 -24.01 27.04 -7.56
N GLY A 221 -22.69 27.27 -7.43
CA GLY A 221 -22.11 28.44 -6.78
C GLY A 221 -22.08 28.34 -5.26
N PHE A 222 -22.16 27.13 -4.70
CA PHE A 222 -22.14 26.94 -3.25
C PHE A 222 -20.69 26.76 -2.76
N ASP A 223 -20.29 27.56 -1.77
CA ASP A 223 -18.95 27.48 -1.17
C ASP A 223 -18.76 26.21 -0.32
N ASN A 224 -19.85 25.70 0.27
CA ASN A 224 -19.84 24.55 1.17
C ASN A 224 -21.04 23.61 0.91
N ASP A 225 -20.93 22.39 1.41
CA ASP A 225 -21.99 21.40 1.41
C ASP A 225 -23.01 21.71 2.54
N TYR A 226 -24.05 22.45 2.20
CA TYR A 226 -25.06 22.98 3.13
C TYR A 226 -26.13 21.95 3.52
N PRO A 227 -26.71 22.04 4.72
CA PRO A 227 -27.94 21.34 5.07
C PRO A 227 -29.10 21.78 4.17
N VAL A 228 -29.81 20.80 3.60
CA VAL A 228 -30.91 20.99 2.64
C VAL A 228 -32.11 21.70 3.29
N LYS A 229 -32.31 21.50 4.60
CA LYS A 229 -33.38 22.18 5.36
C LYS A 229 -33.31 23.71 5.30
N ASP A 230 -32.11 24.27 5.10
CA ASP A 230 -31.85 25.71 5.05
C ASP A 230 -31.92 26.30 3.62
N PHE A 231 -32.40 25.52 2.65
CA PHE A 231 -32.51 25.97 1.27
C PHE A 231 -33.73 26.86 1.08
N ASP A 232 -33.53 28.05 0.51
CA ASP A 232 -34.61 28.86 -0.03
C ASP A 232 -34.92 28.45 -1.49
N ASN A 233 -36.00 28.98 -2.06
CA ASN A 233 -36.40 28.66 -3.44
C ASN A 233 -35.31 29.01 -4.47
N ASN A 234 -34.47 30.01 -4.19
CA ASN A 234 -33.39 30.40 -5.08
C ASN A 234 -32.29 29.34 -5.13
N LYS A 235 -31.82 28.88 -3.97
CA LYS A 235 -30.84 27.78 -3.86
C LYS A 235 -31.36 26.49 -4.49
N ILE A 236 -32.65 26.19 -4.33
CA ILE A 236 -33.25 25.02 -4.98
C ILE A 236 -33.17 25.15 -6.51
N ASN A 237 -33.54 26.29 -7.08
CA ASN A 237 -33.44 26.52 -8.53
C ASN A 237 -31.99 26.41 -9.03
N LEU A 238 -31.04 27.05 -8.35
CA LEU A 238 -29.61 26.97 -8.70
C LEU A 238 -29.08 25.53 -8.67
N LEU A 239 -29.49 24.74 -7.67
CA LEU A 239 -29.13 23.33 -7.58
C LEU A 239 -29.71 22.51 -8.75
N CYS A 240 -30.99 22.74 -9.09
CA CYS A 240 -31.66 22.04 -10.19
C CYS A 240 -30.99 22.37 -11.52
N GLU A 241 -30.78 23.66 -11.81
CA GLU A 241 -30.13 24.13 -13.04
C GLU A 241 -28.70 23.57 -13.17
N ALA A 242 -27.93 23.57 -12.08
CA ALA A 242 -26.60 22.98 -12.07
C ALA A 242 -26.64 21.47 -12.31
N PHE A 243 -27.60 20.76 -11.71
CA PHE A 243 -27.71 19.30 -11.89
C PHE A 243 -28.16 18.92 -13.30
N GLU A 244 -29.15 19.62 -13.86
CA GLU A 244 -29.61 19.46 -15.25
C GLU A 244 -28.46 19.71 -16.23
N LYS A 245 -27.77 20.84 -16.12
CA LYS A 245 -26.64 21.16 -17.00
C LYS A 245 -25.51 20.13 -16.88
N THR A 246 -25.19 19.70 -15.66
CA THR A 246 -24.09 18.73 -15.44
C THR A 246 -24.47 17.34 -15.95
N THR A 247 -25.73 16.92 -15.84
CA THR A 247 -26.20 15.64 -16.39
C THR A 247 -26.27 15.64 -17.92
N GLU A 248 -26.59 16.80 -18.52
CA GLU A 248 -26.53 17.01 -19.98
C GLU A 248 -25.08 16.95 -20.50
N GLU A 249 -24.14 17.65 -19.85
CA GLU A 249 -22.72 17.54 -20.18
C GLU A 249 -22.19 16.11 -20.01
N ALA A 250 -22.62 15.39 -18.98
CA ALA A 250 -22.24 13.99 -18.78
C ALA A 250 -22.73 13.04 -19.89
N LYS A 251 -23.79 13.43 -20.61
CA LYS A 251 -24.33 12.71 -21.76
C LYS A 251 -23.51 12.95 -23.03
N ASP A 252 -22.76 14.06 -23.09
CA ASP A 252 -21.80 14.31 -24.15
C ASP A 252 -20.67 13.28 -24.07
N ASN A 253 -20.55 12.45 -25.10
CA ASN A 253 -19.60 11.32 -25.14
C ASN A 253 -18.33 11.64 -25.95
N THR A 254 -18.05 12.92 -26.20
CA THR A 254 -16.95 13.33 -27.09
C THR A 254 -15.57 13.33 -26.42
N SER A 255 -15.46 13.80 -25.18
CA SER A 255 -14.18 13.96 -24.47
C SER A 255 -14.24 13.40 -23.06
N PHE A 256 -13.12 12.92 -22.51
CA PHE A 256 -12.99 12.66 -21.07
C PHE A 256 -11.78 13.39 -20.50
N TYR A 257 -11.70 13.51 -19.18
CA TYR A 257 -10.61 14.25 -18.52
C TYR A 257 -9.87 13.35 -17.55
N SER A 258 -8.53 13.46 -17.56
CA SER A 258 -7.65 12.86 -16.56
C SER A 258 -7.03 13.95 -15.70
N TYR A 259 -6.90 13.68 -14.40
CA TYR A 259 -6.34 14.60 -13.43
C TYR A 259 -5.04 14.04 -12.86
N SER A 260 -4.02 14.87 -12.76
CA SER A 260 -2.71 14.51 -12.22
C SER A 260 -2.34 15.42 -11.06
N LYS A 261 -1.76 14.87 -9.99
CA LYS A 261 -1.26 15.61 -8.84
C LYS A 261 0.21 15.28 -8.62
N LYS A 262 1.09 16.29 -8.69
CA LYS A 262 2.55 16.13 -8.59
C LYS A 262 3.10 15.02 -9.51
N GLY A 263 2.68 15.02 -10.78
CA GLY A 263 3.10 14.05 -11.79
C GLY A 263 2.47 12.65 -11.68
N SER A 264 1.65 12.37 -10.66
CA SER A 264 0.96 11.09 -10.49
C SER A 264 -0.52 11.18 -10.84
N LEU A 265 -1.05 10.17 -11.52
CA LEU A 265 -2.45 10.12 -11.93
C LEU A 265 -3.38 10.04 -10.70
N TYR A 266 -4.24 11.04 -10.57
CA TYR A 266 -5.10 11.28 -9.41
C TYR A 266 -6.51 10.71 -9.60
N ASP A 267 -7.23 11.15 -10.64
CA ASP A 267 -8.59 10.70 -10.94
C ASP A 267 -8.93 10.91 -12.43
N TYR A 268 -10.12 10.53 -12.84
CA TYR A 268 -10.67 10.80 -14.17
C TYR A 268 -12.18 11.05 -14.10
N THR A 269 -12.72 11.70 -15.12
CA THR A 269 -14.15 12.03 -15.24
C THR A 269 -14.58 12.04 -16.71
N THR A 270 -15.87 11.87 -16.97
CA THR A 270 -16.42 11.90 -18.33
C THR A 270 -16.59 13.31 -18.89
N PHE A 271 -16.47 14.34 -18.07
CA PHE A 271 -16.48 15.75 -18.45
C PHE A 271 -15.68 16.57 -17.43
N PHE A 272 -15.43 17.85 -17.68
CA PHE A 272 -14.55 18.66 -16.84
C PHE A 272 -15.16 18.98 -15.46
N TYR A 273 -14.45 18.65 -14.39
CA TYR A 273 -14.81 18.98 -13.00
C TYR A 273 -14.04 20.20 -12.49
N ASP A 274 -14.76 21.28 -12.21
CA ASP A 274 -14.24 22.49 -11.57
C ASP A 274 -13.79 22.21 -10.12
N SER A 275 -14.45 21.28 -9.44
CA SER A 275 -14.17 20.91 -8.05
C SER A 275 -12.80 20.26 -7.85
N PHE A 276 -12.16 19.78 -8.91
CA PHE A 276 -10.81 19.21 -8.86
C PHE A 276 -9.71 20.23 -9.08
N MET A 277 -10.06 21.45 -9.50
CA MET A 277 -9.11 22.54 -9.71
C MET A 277 -8.69 23.12 -8.35
N SER A 278 -7.62 22.53 -7.79
CA SER A 278 -6.95 22.96 -6.56
C SER A 278 -5.45 23.01 -6.78
N GLU A 279 -4.70 23.66 -5.89
CA GLU A 279 -3.26 23.84 -6.05
C GLU A 279 -2.53 22.49 -6.26
N GLY A 280 -1.90 22.37 -7.44
CA GLY A 280 -1.11 21.20 -7.85
C GLY A 280 -1.89 20.05 -8.50
N ILE A 281 -3.18 20.23 -8.85
CA ILE A 281 -3.93 19.30 -9.71
C ILE A 281 -4.02 19.87 -11.13
N GLU A 282 -3.53 19.10 -12.10
CA GLU A 282 -3.56 19.42 -13.52
C GLU A 282 -4.59 18.56 -14.23
N ALA A 283 -5.37 19.16 -15.14
CA ALA A 283 -6.35 18.46 -15.95
C ALA A 283 -5.86 18.32 -17.39
N LYS A 284 -6.04 17.14 -17.99
CA LYS A 284 -5.79 16.87 -19.40
C LYS A 284 -7.06 16.34 -20.05
N GLU A 285 -7.47 16.99 -21.13
CA GLU A 285 -8.57 16.54 -21.97
C GLU A 285 -8.10 15.48 -22.97
N HIS A 286 -8.90 14.44 -23.14
CA HIS A 286 -8.70 13.38 -24.14
C HIS A 286 -9.89 13.38 -25.11
N LYS A 287 -9.67 13.92 -26.30
CA LYS A 287 -10.65 13.96 -27.40
C LYS A 287 -10.52 12.71 -28.26
N ASP A 288 -11.65 12.27 -28.82
CA ASP A 288 -11.71 11.16 -29.81
C ASP A 288 -10.98 9.89 -29.35
N SER A 289 -10.99 9.64 -28.04
CA SER A 289 -10.27 8.55 -27.38
C SER A 289 -11.23 7.73 -26.53
N TYR A 290 -11.02 6.42 -26.50
CA TYR A 290 -11.83 5.50 -25.70
C TYR A 290 -11.39 5.54 -24.22
N LEU A 291 -12.33 5.90 -23.33
CA LEU A 291 -12.12 5.84 -21.88
C LEU A 291 -11.74 4.43 -21.45
N CYS A 292 -12.38 3.40 -22.04
CA CYS A 292 -12.08 2.02 -21.70
C CYS A 292 -10.64 1.58 -22.02
N GLU A 293 -9.90 2.27 -22.89
CA GLU A 293 -8.47 2.03 -23.09
C GLU A 293 -7.61 2.77 -22.06
N PHE A 294 -7.95 4.03 -21.75
CA PHE A 294 -7.28 4.82 -20.71
C PHE A 294 -7.40 4.18 -19.32
N LEU A 295 -8.55 3.59 -19.01
CA LEU A 295 -8.77 2.92 -17.73
C LEU A 295 -7.79 1.78 -17.45
N ASN A 296 -7.23 1.15 -18.48
CA ASN A 296 -6.17 0.17 -18.31
C ASN A 296 -4.90 0.80 -17.72
N GLU A 297 -4.49 1.97 -18.22
CA GLU A 297 -3.36 2.72 -17.66
C GLU A 297 -3.66 3.14 -16.21
N PHE A 298 -4.84 3.72 -15.97
CA PHE A 298 -5.25 4.19 -14.66
C PHE A 298 -5.28 3.08 -13.61
N TYR A 299 -5.97 1.97 -13.91
CA TYR A 299 -6.13 0.89 -12.95
C TYR A 299 -4.91 -0.02 -12.86
N SER A 300 -4.06 -0.13 -13.88
CA SER A 300 -2.78 -0.83 -13.74
C SER A 300 -1.89 -0.10 -12.74
N ALA A 301 -1.75 1.22 -12.87
CA ALA A 301 -0.99 2.04 -11.92
C ALA A 301 -1.55 1.93 -10.48
N LYS A 302 -2.88 2.02 -10.33
CA LYS A 302 -3.55 1.92 -9.02
C LYS A 302 -3.53 0.50 -8.43
N HIS A 303 -3.60 -0.55 -9.25
CA HIS A 303 -3.52 -1.93 -8.79
C HIS A 303 -2.12 -2.23 -8.26
N ASP A 304 -1.08 -1.81 -8.97
CA ASP A 304 0.29 -1.95 -8.49
C ASP A 304 0.48 -1.21 -7.17
N GLU A 305 0.02 0.04 -7.07
CA GLU A 305 0.05 0.83 -5.83
C GLU A 305 -0.72 0.12 -4.68
N GLY A 306 -1.94 -0.37 -4.93
CA GLY A 306 -2.77 -1.05 -3.95
C GLY A 306 -2.20 -2.40 -3.48
N VAL A 307 -1.64 -3.20 -4.40
CA VAL A 307 -0.98 -4.47 -4.08
C VAL A 307 0.29 -4.22 -3.28
N ILE A 308 1.07 -3.20 -3.62
CA ILE A 308 2.25 -2.76 -2.86
C ILE A 308 1.83 -2.37 -1.45
N LEU A 309 0.80 -1.53 -1.30
CA LEU A 309 0.27 -1.11 0.01
C LEU A 309 -0.27 -2.27 0.85
N GLN A 310 -0.97 -3.23 0.24
CA GLN A 310 -1.47 -4.39 0.98
C GLN A 310 -0.31 -5.30 1.43
N LYS A 311 0.59 -5.65 0.50
CA LYS A 311 1.77 -6.50 0.81
C LYS A 311 2.69 -5.83 1.83
N SER A 312 2.87 -4.50 1.76
CA SER A 312 3.68 -3.75 2.71
C SER A 312 3.03 -3.75 4.09
N ASN A 313 1.72 -3.47 4.20
CA ASN A 313 1.00 -3.46 5.47
C ASN A 313 1.03 -4.82 6.18
N ASP A 314 0.91 -5.93 5.45
CA ASP A 314 1.03 -7.27 6.04
C ASP A 314 2.41 -7.49 6.69
N ILE A 315 3.47 -7.03 6.04
CA ILE A 315 4.85 -7.12 6.56
C ILE A 315 5.05 -6.15 7.73
N ILE A 316 4.60 -4.90 7.59
CA ILE A 316 4.70 -3.85 8.61
C ILE A 316 4.03 -4.29 9.91
N ASN A 317 2.84 -4.89 9.84
CA ASN A 317 2.12 -5.37 11.03
C ASN A 317 2.90 -6.47 11.76
N VAL A 318 3.54 -7.38 11.02
CA VAL A 318 4.41 -8.41 11.62
C VAL A 318 5.62 -7.78 12.29
N LEU A 319 6.33 -6.88 11.59
CA LEU A 319 7.53 -6.22 12.11
C LEU A 319 7.23 -5.38 13.35
N ASN A 320 6.18 -4.56 13.33
CA ASN A 320 5.75 -3.77 14.48
C ASN A 320 5.38 -4.64 15.69
N SER A 321 4.77 -5.81 15.47
CA SER A 321 4.50 -6.76 16.54
C SER A 321 5.79 -7.29 17.18
N HIS A 322 6.83 -7.58 16.40
CA HIS A 322 8.14 -8.01 16.91
C HIS A 322 8.87 -6.87 17.63
N ILE A 323 8.92 -5.67 17.05
CA ILE A 323 9.53 -4.48 17.66
C ILE A 323 8.88 -4.18 19.02
N GLN A 324 7.55 -4.21 19.09
CA GLN A 324 6.86 -3.95 20.36
C GLN A 324 7.18 -5.01 21.42
N LYS A 325 7.27 -6.29 21.04
CA LYS A 325 7.67 -7.36 21.97
C LYS A 325 9.10 -7.16 22.48
N ASN A 326 10.03 -6.77 21.61
CA ASN A 326 11.42 -6.53 21.97
C ASN A 326 11.55 -5.31 22.89
N LYS A 327 10.85 -4.20 22.59
CA LYS A 327 10.80 -3.02 23.47
C LYS A 327 10.23 -3.34 24.86
N ASN A 328 9.20 -4.17 24.94
CA ASN A 328 8.65 -4.60 26.23
C ASN A 328 9.66 -5.43 27.05
N LYS A 329 10.35 -6.40 26.41
CA LYS A 329 11.39 -7.21 27.07
C LYS A 329 12.55 -6.37 27.58
N MET A 330 13.04 -5.44 26.75
CA MET A 330 14.10 -4.52 27.14
C MET A 330 13.70 -3.69 28.37
N GLY A 331 12.48 -3.15 28.39
CA GLY A 331 11.98 -2.40 29.55
C GLY A 331 11.81 -3.23 30.82
N GLU A 332 11.57 -4.55 30.72
CA GLU A 332 11.58 -5.46 31.87
C GLU A 332 13.01 -5.71 32.37
N TRP A 333 13.96 -5.98 31.46
CA TRP A 333 15.35 -6.22 31.82
C TRP A 333 16.07 -4.98 32.34
N GLU A 334 15.76 -3.79 31.83
CA GLU A 334 16.28 -2.51 32.36
C GLU A 334 15.84 -2.29 33.82
N LYS A 335 14.61 -2.71 34.19
CA LYS A 335 14.16 -2.68 35.59
C LYS A 335 14.92 -3.69 36.44
N GLU A 336 15.10 -4.92 35.97
CA GLU A 336 15.90 -5.93 36.68
C GLU A 336 17.37 -5.51 36.85
N LEU A 337 17.91 -4.76 35.89
CA LEU A 337 19.26 -4.23 35.93
C LEU A 337 19.40 -3.15 37.02
N SER A 338 18.39 -2.28 37.15
CA SER A 338 18.31 -1.28 38.23
C SER A 338 18.34 -1.94 39.62
N GLU A 339 17.69 -3.09 39.81
CA GLU A 339 17.76 -3.85 41.07
C GLU A 339 19.18 -4.36 41.38
N CYS A 340 20.02 -4.53 40.36
CA CYS A 340 21.40 -5.00 40.49
C CYS A 340 22.39 -3.87 40.85
N GLU A 341 22.01 -2.59 40.78
CA GLU A 341 22.89 -1.44 41.09
C GLU A 341 23.46 -1.50 42.52
N ASN A 342 22.69 -2.04 43.46
CA ASN A 342 23.10 -2.18 44.86
C ASN A 342 24.14 -3.30 45.11
N LYS A 343 24.62 -4.00 44.08
CA LYS A 343 25.61 -5.08 44.21
C LYS A 343 26.89 -4.62 44.93
N ASP A 344 27.34 -3.40 44.69
CA ASP A 344 28.58 -2.89 45.29
C ASP A 344 28.42 -2.65 46.80
N THR A 345 27.22 -2.25 47.22
CA THR A 345 26.83 -2.20 48.64
C THR A 345 26.85 -3.59 49.28
N LEU A 346 26.34 -4.62 48.59
CA LEU A 346 26.40 -6.00 49.08
C LEU A 346 27.85 -6.48 49.25
N LYS A 347 28.72 -6.18 48.28
CA LYS A 347 30.16 -6.50 48.37
C LYS A 347 30.81 -5.79 49.56
N LYS A 348 30.56 -4.49 49.71
CA LYS A 348 31.06 -3.66 50.81
C LYS A 348 30.62 -4.21 52.17
N TYR A 349 29.35 -4.61 52.33
CA TYR A 349 28.86 -5.26 53.54
C TYR A 349 29.57 -6.58 53.84
N GLY A 350 29.77 -7.42 52.80
CA GLY A 350 30.51 -8.68 52.94
C GLY A 350 31.95 -8.46 53.43
N GLU A 351 32.65 -7.46 52.88
CA GLU A 351 34.03 -7.10 53.24
C GLU A 351 34.14 -6.56 54.66
N LEU A 352 33.28 -5.61 55.04
CA LEU A 352 33.28 -4.99 56.37
C LEU A 352 32.94 -6.00 57.47
N LEU A 353 31.92 -6.85 57.29
CA LEU A 353 31.57 -7.89 58.26
C LEU A 353 32.69 -8.93 58.43
N LYS A 354 33.44 -9.22 57.37
CA LYS A 354 34.58 -10.13 57.42
C LYS A 354 35.76 -9.49 58.17
N ALA A 355 36.02 -8.20 57.95
CA ALA A 355 37.09 -7.45 58.59
C ALA A 355 36.87 -7.28 60.11
N TYR A 356 35.64 -6.98 60.53
CA TYR A 356 35.30 -6.73 61.94
C TYR A 356 34.72 -7.96 62.67
N CYS A 357 34.81 -9.16 62.09
CA CYS A 357 34.11 -10.35 62.59
C CYS A 357 34.42 -10.71 64.07
N HIS A 358 35.59 -10.35 64.58
CA HIS A 358 35.99 -10.60 65.98
C HIS A 358 35.42 -9.60 66.99
N ASN A 359 34.97 -8.43 66.52
CA ASN A 359 34.52 -7.31 67.36
C ASN A 359 32.99 -7.13 67.36
N LEU A 360 32.27 -7.94 66.60
CA LEU A 360 30.83 -7.83 66.40
C LEU A 360 30.08 -8.92 67.17
N SER A 361 29.06 -8.52 67.92
CA SER A 361 28.10 -9.42 68.55
C SER A 361 26.98 -9.80 67.59
N GLN A 362 26.38 -10.98 67.78
CA GLN A 362 25.23 -11.44 67.00
C GLN A 362 23.98 -10.60 67.33
N GLY A 363 23.21 -10.24 66.31
CA GLY A 363 22.03 -9.36 66.43
C GLY A 363 21.36 -9.11 65.08
N SER A 364 20.40 -8.18 65.05
CA SER A 364 19.65 -7.78 63.85
C SER A 364 20.42 -6.82 62.93
N GLU A 365 21.45 -6.15 63.45
CA GLU A 365 22.29 -5.20 62.73
C GLU A 365 23.68 -5.10 63.35
N ALA A 366 24.65 -4.61 62.58
CA ALA A 366 26.00 -4.31 63.03
C ALA A 366 26.45 -2.94 62.52
N THR A 367 26.84 -2.05 63.43
CA THR A 367 27.46 -0.76 63.09
C THR A 367 28.97 -0.93 63.09
N VAL A 368 29.60 -0.58 61.96
CA VAL A 368 31.04 -0.68 61.76
C VAL A 368 31.56 0.60 61.12
N LEU A 369 32.81 0.95 61.40
CA LEU A 369 33.49 2.03 60.71
C LEU A 369 33.81 1.58 59.29
N ASP A 370 33.31 2.30 58.29
CA ASP A 370 33.71 2.07 56.91
C ASP A 370 35.11 2.63 56.66
N TYR A 371 36.08 1.75 56.43
CA TYR A 371 37.47 2.15 56.18
C TYR A 371 37.68 2.81 54.79
N TYR A 372 36.66 2.85 53.91
CA TYR A 372 36.71 3.60 52.65
C TYR A 372 36.29 5.06 52.81
N THR A 373 35.26 5.35 53.61
CA THR A 373 34.71 6.72 53.78
C THR A 373 35.01 7.35 55.14
N ASN A 374 35.54 6.57 56.09
CA ASN A 374 35.70 6.96 57.50
C ASN A 374 34.39 7.33 58.22
N GLU A 375 33.25 6.86 57.73
CA GLU A 375 31.93 7.06 58.34
C GLU A 375 31.40 5.74 58.94
N GLU A 376 30.57 5.83 59.98
CA GLU A 376 29.91 4.64 60.53
C GLU A 376 28.77 4.20 59.60
N ILE A 377 28.77 2.91 59.25
CA ILE A 377 27.73 2.29 58.43
C ILE A 377 27.04 1.18 59.22
N THR A 378 25.72 1.14 59.16
CA THR A 378 24.91 0.09 59.79
C THR A 378 24.54 -0.95 58.75
N ILE A 379 24.93 -2.20 59.03
CA ILE A 379 24.75 -3.35 58.14
C ILE A 379 23.66 -4.25 58.73
N PRO A 380 22.56 -4.51 58.00
CA PRO A 380 21.54 -5.46 58.44
C PRO A 380 22.11 -6.88 58.58
N LEU A 381 21.63 -7.65 59.55
CA LEU A 381 22.07 -9.04 59.78
C LEU A 381 20.87 -9.98 59.90
N ASP A 382 21.10 -11.25 59.53
CA ASP A 382 20.18 -12.34 59.86
C ASP A 382 20.54 -12.88 61.25
N GLU A 383 19.65 -12.68 62.22
CA GLU A 383 19.82 -13.09 63.63
C GLU A 383 20.12 -14.58 63.78
N ASN A 384 19.63 -15.41 62.85
CA ASN A 384 19.80 -16.86 62.89
C ASN A 384 21.14 -17.32 62.30
N LYS A 385 21.99 -16.40 61.84
CA LYS A 385 23.29 -16.69 61.21
C LYS A 385 24.44 -16.05 61.97
N SER A 386 25.59 -16.73 61.98
CA SER A 386 26.83 -16.13 62.48
C SER A 386 27.27 -14.95 61.61
N ILE A 387 28.11 -14.07 62.13
CA ILE A 387 28.67 -12.91 61.39
C ILE A 387 29.37 -13.37 60.10
N ILE A 388 30.14 -14.46 60.16
CA ILE A 388 30.81 -15.05 58.99
C ILE A 388 29.78 -15.61 57.99
N ALA A 389 28.71 -16.24 58.46
CA ALA A 389 27.65 -16.73 57.58
C ALA A 389 26.85 -15.59 56.92
N ASN A 390 26.64 -14.47 57.62
CA ASN A 390 26.07 -13.24 57.07
C ASN A 390 27.00 -12.61 56.01
N SER A 391 28.31 -12.51 56.28
CA SER A 391 29.30 -12.06 55.29
C SER A 391 29.29 -12.93 54.03
N ASN A 392 29.29 -14.26 54.17
CA ASN A 392 29.21 -15.19 53.03
C ASN A 392 27.88 -15.06 52.26
N LYS A 393 26.76 -14.78 52.94
CA LYS A 393 25.47 -14.48 52.29
C LYS A 393 25.60 -13.26 51.38
N TYR A 394 26.16 -12.15 51.89
CA TYR A 394 26.38 -10.94 51.11
C TYR A 394 27.28 -11.17 49.89
N PHE A 395 28.37 -11.93 50.02
CA PHE A 395 29.22 -12.30 48.88
C PHE A 395 28.50 -13.19 47.84
N ASN A 396 27.65 -14.11 48.30
CA ASN A 396 26.84 -14.95 47.41
C ASN A 396 25.80 -14.13 46.64
N ASP A 397 25.14 -13.19 47.32
CA ASP A 397 24.13 -12.33 46.70
C ASP A 397 24.79 -11.33 45.73
N TYR A 398 25.96 -10.78 46.05
CA TYR A 398 26.81 -10.04 45.11
C TYR A 398 27.13 -10.87 43.86
N SER A 399 27.59 -12.11 44.04
CA SER A 399 27.96 -12.99 42.91
C SER A 399 26.76 -13.39 42.05
N LYS A 400 25.54 -13.42 42.61
CA LYS A 400 24.30 -13.61 41.84
C LYS A 400 23.92 -12.34 41.08
N ALA A 401 23.97 -11.17 41.72
CA ALA A 401 23.67 -9.89 41.10
C ALA A 401 24.62 -9.59 39.93
N LYS A 402 25.93 -9.80 40.12
CA LYS A 402 26.94 -9.65 39.07
C LYS A 402 26.67 -10.56 37.85
N ARG A 403 26.40 -11.86 38.08
CA ARG A 403 26.09 -12.79 36.99
C ARG A 403 24.80 -12.43 36.25
N ARG A 404 23.79 -11.95 36.98
CA ARG A 404 22.53 -11.48 36.40
C ARG A 404 22.78 -10.26 35.51
N GLU A 405 23.49 -9.27 36.02
CA GLU A 405 23.85 -8.05 35.28
C GLU A 405 24.63 -8.36 33.99
N GLU A 406 25.67 -9.20 34.05
CA GLU A 406 26.44 -9.61 32.87
C GLU A 406 25.53 -10.24 31.80
N LYS A 407 24.61 -11.13 32.22
CA LYS A 407 23.69 -11.79 31.29
C LYS A 407 22.61 -10.85 30.75
N LEU A 408 22.07 -9.95 31.57
CA LEU A 408 21.06 -8.98 31.15
C LEU A 408 21.66 -7.99 30.15
N ASN A 409 22.89 -7.52 30.36
CA ASN A 409 23.58 -6.65 29.40
C ASN A 409 23.81 -7.33 28.04
N GLU A 410 24.17 -8.63 28.03
CA GLU A 410 24.26 -9.43 26.80
C GLU A 410 22.92 -9.50 26.07
N LEU A 411 21.84 -9.86 26.78
CA LEU A 411 20.49 -9.95 26.21
C LEU A 411 19.94 -8.61 25.71
N LEU A 412 20.22 -7.52 26.44
CA LEU A 412 19.85 -6.17 26.06
C LEU A 412 20.55 -5.76 24.76
N LEU A 413 21.86 -6.02 24.65
CA LEU A 413 22.61 -5.73 23.43
C LEU A 413 22.06 -6.52 22.23
N GLU A 414 21.86 -7.83 22.38
CA GLU A 414 21.29 -8.68 21.32
C GLU A 414 19.91 -8.19 20.87
N THR A 415 19.03 -7.84 21.82
CA THR A 415 17.66 -7.40 21.52
C THR A 415 17.62 -5.99 20.95
N GLN A 416 18.56 -5.12 21.33
CA GLN A 416 18.76 -3.80 20.73
C GLN A 416 19.20 -3.94 19.26
N GLU A 417 20.15 -4.83 18.97
CA GLU A 417 20.57 -5.11 17.59
C GLU A 417 19.44 -5.71 16.74
N GLU A 418 18.65 -6.63 17.31
CA GLU A 418 17.46 -7.19 16.66
C GLU A 418 16.43 -6.10 16.35
N THR A 419 16.14 -5.22 17.32
CA THR A 419 15.20 -4.11 17.14
C THR A 419 15.68 -3.16 16.06
N LYS A 420 16.97 -2.81 16.04
CA LYS A 420 17.58 -1.96 15.01
C LYS A 420 17.44 -2.58 13.61
N TYR A 421 17.66 -3.89 13.50
CA TYR A 421 17.45 -4.63 12.24
C TYR A 421 15.99 -4.55 11.76
N LEU A 422 15.02 -4.73 12.65
CA LEU A 422 13.59 -4.67 12.28
C LEU A 422 13.16 -3.25 11.88
N GLU A 423 13.68 -2.21 12.55
CA GLU A 423 13.46 -0.81 12.19
C GLU A 423 14.08 -0.46 10.83
N GLU A 424 15.26 -1.02 10.51
CA GLU A 424 15.87 -0.94 9.18
C GLU A 424 14.99 -1.62 8.10
N MET A 425 14.39 -2.76 8.40
CA MET A 425 13.46 -3.41 7.46
C MET A 425 12.22 -2.56 7.18
N LEU A 426 11.69 -1.84 8.19
CA LEU A 426 10.59 -0.90 8.00
C LEU A 426 10.98 0.25 7.06
N LEU A 427 12.19 0.78 7.19
CA LEU A 427 12.72 1.78 6.27
C LEU A 427 12.74 1.25 4.83
N TYR A 428 13.27 0.04 4.60
CA TYR A 428 13.35 -0.54 3.26
C TYR A 428 11.97 -0.77 2.64
N ILE A 429 10.96 -1.11 3.45
CA ILE A 429 9.57 -1.19 2.99
C ILE A 429 9.06 0.20 2.55
N SER A 430 9.41 1.27 3.26
CA SER A 430 8.97 2.63 2.93
C SER A 430 9.58 3.19 1.64
N ILE A 431 10.80 2.77 1.29
CA ILE A 431 11.50 3.19 0.06
C ILE A 431 11.31 2.20 -1.10
N SER A 432 10.55 1.12 -0.89
CA SER A 432 10.25 0.13 -1.92
C SER A 432 9.27 0.69 -2.94
N GLU A 433 9.61 0.61 -4.23
CA GLU A 433 8.80 1.19 -5.31
C GLU A 433 7.94 0.16 -6.03
N ASN A 434 8.28 -1.12 -5.91
CA ASN A 434 7.61 -2.19 -6.64
C ASN A 434 7.43 -3.46 -5.79
N SER A 435 6.56 -4.35 -6.27
CA SER A 435 6.27 -5.62 -5.58
C SER A 435 7.46 -6.58 -5.52
N SER A 436 8.46 -6.44 -6.40
CA SER A 436 9.68 -7.26 -6.42
C SER A 436 10.61 -6.90 -5.26
N ASP A 437 10.75 -5.61 -4.94
CA ASP A 437 11.47 -5.12 -3.76
C ASP A 437 10.90 -5.71 -2.48
N LEU A 438 9.56 -5.65 -2.32
CA LEU A 438 8.87 -6.24 -1.16
C LEU A 438 9.06 -7.77 -1.08
N ASN A 439 9.10 -8.46 -2.22
CA ASN A 439 9.35 -9.90 -2.24
C ASN A 439 10.78 -10.25 -1.78
N GLN A 440 11.78 -9.42 -2.09
CA GLN A 440 13.16 -9.58 -1.60
C GLN A 440 13.22 -9.42 -0.08
N ILE A 441 12.61 -8.36 0.46
CA ILE A 441 12.53 -8.10 1.91
C ILE A 441 11.80 -9.27 2.60
N ARG A 442 10.68 -9.73 2.03
CA ARG A 442 9.92 -10.87 2.56
C ARG A 442 10.75 -12.16 2.55
N SER A 443 11.58 -12.39 1.53
CA SER A 443 12.47 -13.55 1.48
C SER A 443 13.52 -13.49 2.57
N GLU A 444 14.10 -12.32 2.83
CA GLU A 444 15.06 -12.14 3.91
C GLU A 444 14.44 -12.37 5.29
N LEU A 445 13.26 -11.79 5.54
CA LEU A 445 12.50 -11.99 6.78
C LEU A 445 12.06 -13.45 6.96
N PHE A 446 11.79 -14.17 5.87
CA PHE A 446 11.54 -15.61 5.91
C PHE A 446 12.80 -16.39 6.29
N ASP A 447 13.95 -16.09 5.68
CA ASP A 447 15.22 -16.76 5.95
C ASP A 447 15.65 -16.56 7.42
N LYS A 448 15.34 -15.39 8.01
CA LYS A 448 15.54 -15.10 9.44
C LYS A 448 14.44 -15.59 10.37
N GLY A 449 13.36 -16.19 9.85
CA GLY A 449 12.31 -16.82 10.64
C GLY A 449 11.21 -15.89 11.19
N TYR A 450 11.14 -14.63 10.77
CA TYR A 450 10.10 -13.68 11.20
C TYR A 450 8.75 -13.92 10.51
N ILE A 451 8.76 -14.41 9.26
CA ILE A 451 7.56 -14.59 8.44
C ILE A 451 7.45 -16.05 7.99
N ARG A 452 6.23 -16.59 7.90
CA ARG A 452 5.96 -17.90 7.31
C ARG A 452 5.94 -17.85 5.78
N LYS A 453 6.44 -18.89 5.12
CA LYS A 453 6.51 -18.97 3.65
C LYS A 453 5.13 -19.04 3.00
N ASN A 454 4.57 -17.88 2.67
CA ASN A 454 3.51 -17.75 1.67
C ASN A 454 4.12 -17.03 0.47
N VAL A 455 4.78 -17.77 -0.42
CA VAL A 455 5.29 -17.21 -1.69
C VAL A 455 4.64 -17.98 -2.82
N ASN A 456 3.90 -17.27 -3.66
CA ASN A 456 3.31 -17.84 -4.87
C ASN A 456 4.45 -18.18 -5.85
N PRO A 457 4.47 -19.34 -6.52
CA PRO A 457 5.57 -19.74 -7.41
C PRO A 457 5.87 -18.73 -8.54
N LYS A 458 4.86 -17.95 -8.96
CA LYS A 458 4.98 -16.90 -9.99
C LYS A 458 5.83 -15.70 -9.53
N ASP A 459 5.86 -15.37 -8.24
CA ASP A 459 6.60 -14.23 -7.70
C ASP A 459 8.13 -14.41 -7.79
N LYS A 460 8.64 -15.65 -7.92
CA LYS A 460 10.07 -15.93 -8.05
C LYS A 460 10.70 -15.51 -9.38
N LYS A 461 9.89 -15.24 -10.41
CA LYS A 461 10.40 -15.03 -11.78
C LYS A 461 10.79 -13.59 -12.12
N LYS A 462 10.33 -12.59 -11.36
CA LYS A 462 10.71 -11.18 -11.57
C LYS A 462 11.90 -10.83 -10.67
N LYS A 463 13.05 -10.50 -11.25
CA LYS A 463 14.18 -9.94 -10.48
C LYS A 463 13.86 -8.50 -10.13
N SER A 464 14.18 -8.06 -8.92
CA SER A 464 14.13 -6.62 -8.63
C SER A 464 15.29 -5.93 -9.32
N VAL A 465 15.01 -4.76 -9.88
CA VAL A 465 15.97 -3.93 -10.58
C VAL A 465 16.54 -2.91 -9.61
N ILE A 466 17.87 -2.83 -9.57
CA ILE A 466 18.59 -1.85 -8.76
C ILE A 466 18.36 -0.47 -9.35
N LYS A 467 18.11 0.49 -8.47
CA LYS A 467 17.85 1.86 -8.89
C LYS A 467 19.13 2.48 -9.45
N HIS A 468 19.04 2.99 -10.67
CA HIS A 468 20.19 3.49 -11.43
C HIS A 468 19.87 4.85 -12.04
N TYR A 469 20.66 5.85 -11.64
CA TYR A 469 20.59 7.21 -12.14
C TYR A 469 21.80 7.53 -12.99
N ILE A 470 21.59 8.37 -14.00
CA ILE A 470 22.65 9.04 -14.74
C ILE A 470 22.53 10.54 -14.46
N TYR A 471 23.62 11.12 -13.96
CA TYR A 471 23.78 12.56 -13.78
C TYR A 471 24.79 13.10 -14.80
N ASP A 472 24.48 14.26 -15.41
CA ASP A 472 25.29 14.95 -16.41
C ASP A 472 25.85 14.02 -17.53
N ASN A 473 25.04 13.04 -17.94
CA ASN A 473 25.34 12.00 -18.93
C ASN A 473 26.57 11.10 -18.68
N ASN A 474 27.31 11.29 -17.58
CA ASN A 474 28.58 10.60 -17.34
C ASN A 474 28.67 9.90 -15.97
N TYR A 475 27.87 10.31 -14.99
CA TYR A 475 27.94 9.75 -13.64
C TYR A 475 26.85 8.70 -13.41
N HIS A 476 27.27 7.44 -13.43
CA HIS A 476 26.41 6.30 -13.12
C HIS A 476 26.31 6.10 -11.60
N ILE A 477 25.12 6.33 -11.04
CA ILE A 477 24.84 6.25 -9.61
C ILE A 477 23.84 5.12 -9.35
N TYR A 478 24.23 4.16 -8.51
CA TYR A 478 23.45 2.99 -8.12
C TYR A 478 23.00 3.11 -6.66
N VAL A 479 21.72 2.86 -6.40
CA VAL A 479 21.13 2.92 -5.05
C VAL A 479 20.47 1.58 -4.71
N GLY A 480 20.92 0.95 -3.63
CA GLY A 480 20.29 -0.26 -3.11
C GLY A 480 19.08 0.04 -2.23
N LYS A 481 17.95 -0.62 -2.45
CA LYS A 481 16.69 -0.36 -1.71
C LYS A 481 16.43 -1.32 -0.54
N ASN A 482 17.29 -2.31 -0.35
CA ASN A 482 17.23 -3.28 0.74
C ASN A 482 18.60 -3.94 0.93
N ASN A 483 18.78 -4.74 1.98
CA ASN A 483 20.04 -5.42 2.29
C ASN A 483 20.58 -6.31 1.16
N ILE A 484 19.71 -7.00 0.42
CA ILE A 484 20.10 -7.84 -0.72
C ILE A 484 20.68 -6.97 -1.84
N GLN A 485 20.02 -5.86 -2.15
CA GLN A 485 20.49 -4.91 -3.16
C GLN A 485 21.72 -4.14 -2.69
N ASN A 486 21.80 -3.74 -1.42
CA ASN A 486 22.95 -3.08 -0.80
C ASN A 486 24.20 -3.96 -0.92
N GLU A 487 24.08 -5.26 -0.69
CA GLU A 487 25.17 -6.20 -0.92
C GLU A 487 25.55 -6.30 -2.41
N GLU A 488 24.57 -6.32 -3.31
CA GLU A 488 24.79 -6.39 -4.74
C GLU A 488 25.49 -5.13 -5.29
N VAL A 489 25.02 -3.94 -4.93
CA VAL A 489 25.64 -2.67 -5.36
C VAL A 489 27.07 -2.57 -4.84
N THR A 490 27.30 -2.89 -3.56
CA THR A 490 28.61 -2.72 -2.92
C THR A 490 29.62 -3.78 -3.33
N PHE A 491 29.22 -5.04 -3.48
CA PHE A 491 30.18 -6.14 -3.68
C PHE A 491 30.17 -6.77 -5.07
N LYS A 492 29.11 -6.60 -5.87
CA LYS A 492 29.03 -7.14 -7.24
C LYS A 492 29.15 -6.06 -8.31
N ILE A 493 28.50 -4.92 -8.15
CA ILE A 493 28.50 -3.82 -9.15
C ILE A 493 29.73 -2.91 -8.97
N ALA A 494 30.06 -2.57 -7.74
CA ALA A 494 31.15 -1.66 -7.44
C ALA A 494 32.53 -2.31 -7.58
N THR A 495 33.44 -1.55 -8.17
CA THR A 495 34.87 -1.82 -8.37
C THR A 495 35.69 -1.01 -7.36
N GLY A 496 36.98 -1.33 -7.19
CA GLY A 496 37.78 -0.82 -6.06
C GLY A 496 37.91 0.71 -5.96
N ASN A 497 37.84 1.43 -7.09
CA ASN A 497 37.98 2.88 -7.13
C ASN A 497 36.66 3.64 -7.06
N ASP A 498 35.53 2.94 -7.16
CA ASP A 498 34.21 3.56 -7.06
C ASP A 498 33.99 4.13 -5.65
N TRP A 499 33.21 5.20 -5.56
CA TRP A 499 32.85 5.83 -4.29
C TRP A 499 31.56 5.25 -3.75
N TRP A 500 31.54 5.03 -2.45
CA TRP A 500 30.42 4.51 -1.68
C TRP A 500 30.01 5.51 -0.61
N PHE A 501 28.70 5.64 -0.41
CA PHE A 501 28.08 6.56 0.54
C PHE A 501 27.01 5.83 1.36
N HIS A 502 26.89 6.19 2.63
CA HIS A 502 25.86 5.69 3.54
C HIS A 502 25.65 6.64 4.72
N ALA A 503 24.41 6.76 5.18
CA ALA A 503 24.10 7.60 6.32
C ALA A 503 24.75 7.06 7.62
N LYS A 504 25.44 7.92 8.36
CA LYS A 504 26.33 7.50 9.44
C LYS A 504 25.56 6.97 10.65
N GLY A 505 25.88 5.73 11.06
CA GLY A 505 25.37 5.10 12.29
C GLY A 505 23.89 4.68 12.25
N ILE A 506 23.17 5.01 11.19
CA ILE A 506 21.73 4.82 11.05
C ILE A 506 21.41 3.89 9.87
N ALA A 507 20.18 3.37 9.81
CA ALA A 507 19.73 2.56 8.70
C ALA A 507 19.61 3.40 7.41
N GLY A 508 20.07 2.87 6.28
CA GLY A 508 19.99 3.58 5.01
C GLY A 508 20.46 2.77 3.80
N SER A 509 20.25 3.36 2.64
CA SER A 509 20.66 2.77 1.35
C SER A 509 22.16 2.91 1.12
N HIS A 510 22.77 1.91 0.50
CA HIS A 510 24.10 2.05 -0.07
C HIS A 510 24.01 2.77 -1.42
N VAL A 511 24.74 3.88 -1.55
CA VAL A 511 24.85 4.62 -2.82
C VAL A 511 26.25 4.43 -3.38
N ILE A 512 26.36 4.02 -4.64
CA ILE A 512 27.62 3.86 -5.36
C ILE A 512 27.62 4.80 -6.56
N VAL A 513 28.69 5.56 -6.75
CA VAL A 513 28.97 6.25 -8.02
C VAL A 513 30.18 5.62 -8.68
N LYS A 514 30.03 5.30 -9.97
CA LYS A 514 31.11 4.69 -10.76
C LYS A 514 32.18 5.73 -11.03
N SER A 515 33.41 5.40 -10.68
CA SER A 515 34.58 6.10 -11.24
C SER A 515 34.75 5.63 -12.68
N ASP A 516 34.90 6.57 -13.61
CA ASP A 516 35.07 6.26 -15.02
C ASP A 516 36.31 5.36 -15.23
N LYS A 517 36.17 4.34 -16.06
CA LYS A 517 37.23 3.36 -16.34
C LYS A 517 38.15 3.79 -17.48
N ASP A 518 37.71 4.70 -18.34
CA ASP A 518 38.41 5.02 -19.58
C ASP A 518 39.36 6.23 -19.46
N ASN A 519 39.32 6.93 -18.33
CA ASN A 519 40.29 7.99 -18.04
C ASN A 519 41.48 7.41 -17.28
N ASP A 520 42.51 7.01 -18.02
CA ASP A 520 43.91 6.78 -17.59
C ASP A 520 44.57 8.07 -17.04
N ALA A 521 43.76 9.01 -16.55
CA ALA A 521 44.20 10.25 -15.94
C ALA A 521 44.44 9.99 -14.46
N THR A 522 45.69 10.14 -14.07
CA THR A 522 46.19 10.26 -12.69
C THR A 522 45.48 11.33 -11.82
N GLU A 523 44.50 12.05 -12.39
CA GLU A 523 43.79 13.22 -11.83
C GLU A 523 42.27 13.19 -12.12
N TRP A 524 41.63 12.02 -12.21
CA TRP A 524 40.15 12.00 -12.17
C TRP A 524 39.69 12.32 -10.74
N GLU A 525 39.33 13.58 -10.50
CA GLU A 525 38.64 14.03 -9.31
C GLU A 525 37.15 14.24 -9.61
N MET A 526 36.30 13.59 -8.81
CA MET A 526 34.87 13.75 -8.91
C MET A 526 34.48 15.14 -8.36
N PRO A 527 33.65 15.94 -9.06
CA PRO A 527 33.24 17.26 -8.59
C PRO A 527 32.50 17.19 -7.24
N ASP A 528 32.67 18.21 -6.40
CA ASP A 528 32.00 18.33 -5.10
C ASP A 528 30.47 18.18 -5.21
N GLU A 529 29.88 18.72 -6.28
CA GLU A 529 28.45 18.61 -6.56
C GLU A 529 27.97 17.15 -6.65
N VAL A 530 28.78 16.26 -7.23
CA VAL A 530 28.43 14.83 -7.34
C VAL A 530 28.56 14.13 -6.00
N PHE A 531 29.52 14.54 -5.16
CA PHE A 531 29.60 14.08 -3.77
C PHE A 531 28.35 14.49 -2.98
N GLU A 532 27.94 15.75 -3.09
CA GLU A 532 26.74 16.27 -2.44
C GLU A 532 25.47 15.56 -2.91
N LEU A 533 25.31 15.35 -4.22
CA LEU A 533 24.21 14.57 -4.80
C LEU A 533 24.16 13.14 -4.26
N CYS A 534 25.28 12.42 -4.25
CA CYS A 534 25.33 11.04 -3.77
C CYS A 534 25.06 10.95 -2.26
N ALA A 535 25.56 11.92 -1.49
CA ALA A 535 25.28 12.01 -0.07
C ALA A 535 23.81 12.38 0.19
N GLY A 536 23.23 13.30 -0.59
CA GLY A 536 21.81 13.64 -0.55
C GLY A 536 20.92 12.44 -0.85
N LEU A 537 21.27 11.61 -1.84
CA LEU A 537 20.60 10.34 -2.13
C LEU A 537 20.70 9.35 -0.96
N ALA A 538 21.86 9.23 -0.32
CA ALA A 538 22.03 8.36 0.85
C ALA A 538 21.18 8.84 2.04
N ALA A 539 21.11 10.16 2.26
CA ALA A 539 20.32 10.77 3.31
C ALA A 539 18.80 10.64 3.06
N LEU A 540 18.34 10.87 1.82
CA LEU A 540 16.93 10.74 1.42
C LEU A 540 16.41 9.31 1.62
N ASN A 541 17.26 8.31 1.40
CA ASN A 541 16.91 6.90 1.56
C ASN A 541 17.44 6.32 2.89
N SER A 542 17.42 7.13 3.96
CA SER A 542 17.81 6.76 5.33
C SER A 542 16.66 6.92 6.33
N SER A 543 16.82 6.38 7.54
CA SER A 543 15.83 6.53 8.61
C SER A 543 15.68 7.97 9.12
N HIS A 544 16.60 8.87 8.75
CA HIS A 544 16.58 10.28 9.11
C HIS A 544 16.10 11.19 7.97
N ASN A 545 15.46 10.60 6.94
CA ASN A 545 14.76 11.36 5.93
C ASN A 545 13.72 12.30 6.59
N GLY A 546 13.71 13.58 6.20
CA GLY A 546 12.87 14.62 6.80
C GLY A 546 13.53 15.47 7.89
N LEU A 547 14.73 15.10 8.37
CA LEU A 547 15.54 16.03 9.17
C LEU A 547 16.21 17.08 8.28
N SER A 548 16.49 18.25 8.85
CA SER A 548 17.14 19.34 8.11
C SER A 548 18.59 19.04 7.74
N LYS A 549 19.27 18.16 8.50
CA LYS A 549 20.68 17.80 8.31
C LYS A 549 20.91 16.34 8.69
N VAL A 550 21.63 15.61 7.84
CA VAL A 550 22.03 14.21 8.05
C VAL A 550 23.53 14.08 7.77
N GLU A 551 24.24 13.36 8.65
CA GLU A 551 25.66 13.06 8.45
C GLU A 551 25.81 11.78 7.60
N VAL A 552 26.59 11.87 6.53
CA VAL A 552 26.81 10.79 5.56
C VAL A 552 28.29 10.47 5.50
N ASP A 553 28.62 9.20 5.70
CA ASP A 553 29.97 8.68 5.50
C ASP A 553 30.18 8.31 4.04
N TYR A 554 31.38 8.59 3.53
CA TYR A 554 31.78 8.17 2.20
C TYR A 554 33.23 7.73 2.12
N THR A 555 33.48 6.73 1.27
CA THR A 555 34.82 6.18 1.05
C THR A 555 34.91 5.45 -0.28
N ARG A 556 36.12 5.10 -0.71
CA ARG A 556 36.31 4.22 -1.87
C ARG A 556 35.97 2.79 -1.51
N LYS A 557 35.32 2.07 -2.42
CA LYS A 557 34.88 0.68 -2.20
C LYS A 557 36.01 -0.26 -1.78
N LYS A 558 37.26 -0.05 -2.23
CA LYS A 558 38.43 -0.83 -1.77
C LYS A 558 38.69 -0.79 -0.26
N HIS A 559 38.15 0.19 0.46
CA HIS A 559 38.26 0.30 1.91
C HIS A 559 37.11 -0.38 2.66
N ILE A 560 36.13 -0.94 1.93
CA ILE A 560 34.96 -1.61 2.48
C ILE A 560 35.20 -3.12 2.49
N LYS A 561 34.89 -3.75 3.63
CA LYS A 561 34.96 -5.21 3.80
C LYS A 561 33.62 -5.76 4.26
N LYS A 562 33.32 -6.99 3.84
CA LYS A 562 32.20 -7.78 4.35
C LYS A 562 32.65 -8.55 5.61
N PRO A 563 31.92 -8.49 6.74
CA PRO A 563 32.17 -9.35 7.88
C PRO A 563 31.92 -10.83 7.50
N ALA A 564 32.75 -11.76 7.98
CA ALA A 564 32.69 -13.18 7.61
C ALA A 564 31.34 -13.85 7.97
N GLU A 565 30.77 -13.48 9.12
CA GLU A 565 29.46 -13.95 9.62
C GLU A 565 28.42 -12.82 9.65
N GLY A 566 28.64 -11.76 8.86
CA GLY A 566 27.75 -10.61 8.81
C GLY A 566 26.49 -10.89 8.01
N ASP A 567 25.37 -10.32 8.46
CA ASP A 567 24.14 -10.21 7.68
C ASP A 567 24.39 -9.55 6.32
N LYS A 568 23.51 -9.84 5.35
CA LYS A 568 23.55 -9.21 4.03
C LYS A 568 23.46 -7.70 4.17
N GLY A 569 24.25 -6.97 3.38
CA GLY A 569 24.32 -5.51 3.44
C GLY A 569 25.23 -4.95 4.54
N LYS A 570 25.61 -5.73 5.56
CA LYS A 570 26.51 -5.25 6.64
C LYS A 570 27.92 -5.02 6.11
N VAL A 571 28.48 -3.85 6.40
CA VAL A 571 29.81 -3.42 5.94
C VAL A 571 30.69 -2.96 7.10
N ILE A 572 32.00 -3.12 6.94
CA ILE A 572 33.02 -2.59 7.85
C ILE A 572 33.96 -1.70 7.05
N TYR A 573 34.20 -0.49 7.56
CA TYR A 573 35.13 0.48 6.99
C TYR A 573 35.81 1.28 8.12
N HIS A 574 37.09 1.62 7.92
CA HIS A 574 37.89 2.37 8.90
C HIS A 574 38.53 3.64 8.32
N LYS A 575 38.59 3.73 6.98
CA LYS A 575 39.08 4.91 6.27
C LYS A 575 37.89 5.51 5.54
N TYR A 576 37.39 6.64 6.01
CA TYR A 576 36.22 7.32 5.46
C TYR A 576 36.30 8.81 5.75
N TYR A 577 35.51 9.57 5.01
CA TYR A 577 35.21 10.96 5.26
C TYR A 577 33.72 11.07 5.62
N SER A 578 33.33 12.17 6.24
CA SER A 578 31.93 12.44 6.57
C SER A 578 31.55 13.84 6.10
N MET A 579 30.33 14.02 5.62
CA MET A 579 29.76 15.31 5.28
C MET A 579 28.34 15.44 5.82
N VAL A 580 27.90 16.67 6.05
CA VAL A 580 26.55 16.97 6.51
C VAL A 580 25.76 17.54 5.35
N VAL A 581 24.67 16.86 4.99
CA VAL A 581 23.83 17.22 3.84
C VAL A 581 22.37 17.35 4.24
N THR A 582 21.62 18.11 3.45
CA THR A 582 20.16 18.12 3.52
C THR A 582 19.63 16.93 2.70
N PRO A 583 18.62 16.17 3.17
CA PRO A 583 17.97 15.08 2.41
C PRO A 583 17.12 15.61 1.25
N ASP A 584 17.71 16.37 0.33
CA ASP A 584 17.05 16.98 -0.81
C ASP A 584 17.94 16.87 -2.04
N ILE A 585 17.32 16.49 -3.16
CA ILE A 585 17.96 16.34 -4.47
C ILE A 585 17.18 17.07 -5.55
N SER A 586 16.18 17.89 -5.21
CA SER A 586 15.28 18.52 -6.19
C SER A 586 15.99 19.47 -7.16
N MET A 587 17.16 19.95 -6.79
CA MET A 587 17.98 20.83 -7.64
C MET A 587 18.76 20.09 -8.74
N TYR A 588 18.79 18.74 -8.72
CA TYR A 588 19.51 17.94 -9.68
C TYR A 588 18.58 17.31 -10.72
N GLU A 589 18.94 17.42 -12.00
CA GLU A 589 18.26 16.71 -13.08
C GLU A 589 18.86 15.31 -13.25
N LEU A 590 18.11 14.29 -12.80
CA LEU A 590 18.53 12.89 -12.86
C LEU A 590 17.75 12.14 -13.94
N THR A 591 18.47 11.41 -14.80
CA THR A 591 17.84 10.46 -15.73
C THR A 591 17.76 9.09 -15.08
N SER A 592 16.56 8.60 -14.78
CA SER A 592 16.35 7.23 -14.28
C SER A 592 16.46 6.23 -15.42
N VAL A 593 17.36 5.26 -15.29
CA VAL A 593 17.50 4.16 -16.24
C VAL A 593 16.64 3.01 -15.76
N ASN A 594 15.36 3.02 -16.14
CA ASN A 594 14.49 1.87 -15.93
C ASN A 594 14.94 0.76 -16.89
N SER A 595 15.51 -0.33 -16.35
CA SER A 595 15.81 -1.56 -17.13
C SER A 595 14.73 -2.61 -16.99
#